data_AF-A4A4Y8-F1
#
_entry.id   AF-A4A4Y8-F1
#
_cell.length_a   1.000
_cell.length_b   1.000
_cell.length_c   1.000
_cell.angle_alpha   90.00
_cell.angle_beta   90.00
_cell.angle_gamma   90.00
#
_symmetry.space_group_name_H-M   'P 1'
#
loop_
_entity.id
_entity.type
_entity.pdbx_description
1 polymer ?
#
loop_
_entity_poly.entity_id
_entity_poly.type
_entity_poly.pdbx_seq_one_letter_code
_entity_poly.pdbx_strand_id
1 'polypeptide(L)'
;METKASHRDADFSRAVLEDLYRYPKKRAGIAWFLWATTGLIGGHRFYLDRPATALTMAFTAGGALLWWLVDAFLMRTLLESYNDDQAERERRGQPPRALAFMPPSRGAALPKHPAWIAKRQGHARLFGDVLVLALAGIAVGSVSTNTGNYEPIIAIVALSAITLLGARWDALATIPVLKNFDRWSHRLRLYYYVNDPGGPLTLFFKPVLGLLTAPFRKRARAEAWLYLQIGLWFTIIFTGMDLVEAVDISSQGISIHPLDFLADVLLTLISVYALATPIGAILTTHVLLERRDLTVWVLTCITLAAIYLGSAI
;
A
#
# COMPACT_ATOMS: atom_id res chain seq x y z
N MET A 1 1.22 10.02 41.48
CA MET A 1 0.60 10.70 40.32
C MET A 1 1.37 10.29 39.09
N GLU A 2 0.98 9.17 38.48
CA GLU A 2 1.53 8.73 37.20
C GLU A 2 1.17 9.74 36.12
N THR A 3 2.20 10.29 35.47
CA THR A 3 2.07 11.16 34.31
C THR A 3 1.42 10.40 33.17
N LYS A 4 0.13 10.67 32.97
CA LYS A 4 -0.74 10.20 31.87
C LYS A 4 -0.33 10.84 30.52
N ALA A 5 0.95 10.81 30.18
CA ALA A 5 1.56 11.61 29.11
C ALA A 5 2.39 10.81 28.08
N SER A 6 2.51 9.48 28.14
CA SER A 6 3.33 8.74 27.16
C SER A 6 2.57 7.89 26.14
N HIS A 7 1.24 7.80 26.20
CA HIS A 7 0.47 6.95 25.27
C HIS A 7 0.13 7.59 23.91
N ARG A 8 0.43 8.88 23.70
CA ARG A 8 0.17 9.57 22.41
C ARG A 8 1.33 9.51 21.41
N ASP A 9 2.53 9.12 21.85
CA ASP A 9 3.75 9.13 21.03
C ASP A 9 4.24 7.71 20.65
N ALA A 10 3.50 6.66 20.99
CA ALA A 10 3.93 5.26 20.85
C ALA A 10 3.81 4.68 19.42
N ASP A 11 3.16 5.37 18.49
CA ASP A 11 2.94 4.85 17.13
C ASP A 11 4.16 4.94 16.22
N PHE A 12 5.15 5.76 16.56
CA PHE A 12 6.45 5.80 15.90
C PHE A 12 7.51 5.01 16.67
N SER A 13 7.10 4.17 17.62
CA SER A 13 8.00 3.39 18.46
C SER A 13 8.88 2.45 17.61
N ARG A 14 10.09 2.19 18.11
CA ARG A 14 11.04 1.24 17.53
C ARG A 14 10.39 -0.11 17.21
N ALA A 15 9.38 -0.52 17.98
CA ALA A 15 8.62 -1.75 17.77
C ALA A 15 7.95 -1.81 16.38
N VAL A 16 7.43 -0.68 15.86
CA VAL A 16 6.83 -0.64 14.50
C VAL A 16 7.91 -0.78 13.43
N LEU A 17 9.07 -0.14 13.62
CA LEU A 17 10.22 -0.28 12.72
C LEU A 17 10.76 -1.71 12.73
N GLU A 18 10.84 -2.34 13.90
CA GLU A 18 11.27 -3.74 14.05
C GLU A 18 10.27 -4.73 13.40
N ASP A 19 8.95 -4.52 13.54
CA ASP A 19 7.95 -5.33 12.83
C ASP A 19 7.99 -5.13 11.31
N LEU A 20 8.23 -3.90 10.86
CA LEU A 20 8.27 -3.54 9.44
C LEU A 20 9.56 -4.04 8.76
N TYR A 21 10.70 -3.99 9.45
CA TYR A 21 12.00 -4.32 8.88
C TYR A 21 12.23 -5.82 8.83
N ARG A 22 11.59 -6.42 7.84
CA ARG A 22 11.94 -7.75 7.37
C ARG A 22 13.09 -7.64 6.37
N TYR A 23 14.08 -8.52 6.51
CA TYR A 23 15.22 -8.65 5.60
C TYR A 23 15.07 -9.92 4.76
N PRO A 24 14.07 -10.01 3.85
CA PRO A 24 13.83 -11.22 3.10
C PRO A 24 15.03 -11.51 2.18
N LYS A 25 15.66 -12.67 2.41
CA LYS A 25 16.67 -13.21 1.49
C LYS A 25 15.99 -13.76 0.25
N LYS A 26 16.65 -13.59 -0.90
CA LYS A 26 16.19 -14.07 -2.19
C LYS A 26 16.64 -15.52 -2.38
N ARG A 27 15.76 -16.32 -2.97
CA ARG A 27 15.98 -17.76 -3.19
C ARG A 27 16.51 -17.99 -4.59
N ALA A 28 17.56 -18.80 -4.70
CA ALA A 28 18.18 -19.15 -5.99
C ALA A 28 17.18 -19.80 -6.95
N GLY A 29 16.36 -20.73 -6.48
CA GLY A 29 15.37 -21.42 -7.32
C GLY A 29 14.38 -20.47 -7.99
N ILE A 30 13.90 -19.45 -7.27
CA ILE A 30 12.99 -18.44 -7.83
C ILE A 30 13.72 -17.57 -8.86
N ALA A 31 14.97 -17.17 -8.57
CA ALA A 31 15.78 -16.38 -9.49
C ALA A 31 16.04 -17.12 -10.82
N TRP A 32 16.40 -18.41 -10.75
CA TRP A 32 16.59 -19.27 -11.92
C TRP A 32 15.29 -19.53 -12.69
N PHE A 33 14.19 -19.76 -11.98
CA PHE A 33 12.87 -19.91 -12.61
C PHE A 33 12.47 -18.66 -13.40
N LEU A 34 12.65 -17.46 -12.81
CA LEU A 34 12.37 -16.20 -13.48
C LEU A 34 13.32 -15.94 -14.65
N TRP A 35 14.59 -16.34 -14.54
CA TRP A 35 15.54 -16.25 -15.65
C TRP A 35 15.16 -17.16 -16.83
N ALA A 36 14.65 -18.37 -16.56
CA ALA A 36 14.24 -19.29 -17.62
C ALA A 36 12.94 -18.84 -18.32
N THR A 37 11.97 -18.33 -17.56
CA THR A 37 10.63 -17.98 -18.08
C THR A 37 10.54 -16.53 -18.59
N THR A 38 11.14 -15.59 -17.87
CA THR A 38 11.02 -14.14 -18.11
C THR A 38 12.38 -13.48 -18.37
N GLY A 39 13.40 -14.29 -18.66
CA GLY A 39 14.79 -13.83 -18.80
C GLY A 39 14.98 -12.78 -19.89
N LEU A 40 14.31 -12.91 -21.03
CA LEU A 40 14.41 -11.95 -22.14
C LEU A 40 13.87 -10.56 -21.80
N ILE A 41 12.91 -10.49 -20.88
CA ILE A 41 12.29 -9.26 -20.39
C ILE A 41 13.00 -8.77 -19.11
N GLY A 42 13.89 -9.58 -18.52
CA GLY A 42 14.66 -9.23 -17.31
C GLY A 42 13.92 -9.46 -15.99
N GLY A 43 12.97 -10.40 -15.92
CA GLY A 43 12.20 -10.65 -14.69
C GLY A 43 13.07 -11.09 -13.49
N HIS A 44 14.15 -11.84 -13.71
CA HIS A 44 15.13 -12.16 -12.67
C HIS A 44 15.84 -10.92 -12.11
N ARG A 45 16.06 -9.88 -12.94
CA ARG A 45 16.65 -8.59 -12.48
C ARG A 45 15.66 -7.76 -11.68
N PHE A 46 14.37 -7.80 -12.02
CA PHE A 46 13.33 -7.22 -11.17
C PHE A 46 13.28 -7.89 -9.80
N TYR A 47 13.40 -9.22 -9.74
CA TYR A 47 13.43 -9.97 -8.48
C TYR A 47 14.59 -9.59 -7.55
N LEU A 48 15.75 -9.26 -8.13
CA LEU A 48 16.98 -8.86 -7.42
C LEU A 48 17.06 -7.35 -7.11
N ASP A 49 15.94 -6.62 -7.18
CA ASP A 49 15.84 -5.16 -7.01
C ASP A 49 16.80 -4.37 -7.92
N ARG A 50 16.89 -4.74 -9.19
CA ARG A 50 17.65 -4.02 -10.24
C ARG A 50 16.74 -3.55 -11.40
N PRO A 51 15.71 -2.73 -11.12
CA PRO A 51 14.67 -2.37 -12.08
C PRO A 51 15.21 -1.64 -13.33
N ALA A 52 16.21 -0.77 -13.17
CA ALA A 52 16.80 -0.04 -14.29
C ALA A 52 17.39 -1.00 -15.33
N THR A 53 18.25 -1.93 -14.89
CA THR A 53 18.84 -2.93 -15.79
C THR A 53 17.83 -3.93 -16.33
N ALA A 54 16.78 -4.25 -15.55
CA ALA A 54 15.71 -5.12 -16.01
C ALA A 54 14.94 -4.47 -17.19
N LEU A 55 14.67 -3.16 -17.09
CA LEU A 55 13.97 -2.45 -18.14
C LEU A 55 14.85 -2.22 -19.38
N THR A 56 16.15 -1.94 -19.21
CA THR A 56 17.10 -1.91 -20.34
C THR A 56 17.11 -3.27 -21.06
N MET A 57 17.06 -4.36 -20.30
CA MET A 57 16.97 -5.70 -20.87
C MET A 57 15.66 -5.91 -21.63
N ALA A 58 14.52 -5.47 -21.08
CA ALA A 58 13.22 -5.51 -21.76
C ALA A 58 13.22 -4.73 -23.09
N PHE A 59 13.74 -3.49 -23.10
CA PHE A 59 13.78 -2.66 -24.32
C PHE A 59 14.78 -3.17 -25.37
N THR A 60 15.81 -3.92 -24.96
CA THR A 60 16.80 -4.50 -25.86
C THR A 60 16.50 -5.96 -26.22
N ALA A 61 15.33 -6.48 -25.82
CA ALA A 61 14.95 -7.90 -25.95
C ALA A 61 16.05 -8.86 -25.47
N GLY A 62 16.66 -8.56 -24.32
CA GLY A 62 17.76 -9.35 -23.77
C GLY A 62 19.09 -9.17 -24.51
N GLY A 63 19.29 -8.06 -25.22
CA GLY A 63 20.52 -7.75 -25.96
C GLY A 63 20.88 -8.82 -26.99
N ALA A 64 19.88 -9.34 -27.70
CA ALA A 64 20.00 -10.46 -28.65
C ALA A 64 20.45 -11.79 -28.01
N LEU A 65 19.83 -12.20 -26.90
CA LEU A 65 20.14 -13.42 -26.12
C LEU A 65 21.50 -13.45 -25.42
N LEU A 66 22.47 -12.64 -25.86
CA LEU A 66 23.80 -12.58 -25.25
C LEU A 66 23.73 -12.12 -23.79
N TRP A 67 22.92 -11.11 -23.49
CA TRP A 67 22.76 -10.63 -22.11
C TRP A 67 22.11 -11.71 -21.24
N TRP A 68 21.12 -12.43 -21.78
CA TRP A 68 20.48 -13.54 -21.08
C TRP A 68 21.47 -14.67 -20.74
N LEU A 69 22.39 -15.01 -21.66
CA LEU A 69 23.45 -16.00 -21.41
C LEU A 69 24.47 -15.52 -20.36
N VAL A 70 24.92 -14.28 -20.45
CA VAL A 70 25.84 -13.68 -19.46
C VAL A 70 25.23 -13.70 -18.07
N ASP A 71 23.92 -13.45 -17.97
CA ASP A 71 23.20 -13.47 -16.69
C ASP A 71 23.16 -14.86 -16.05
N ALA A 72 23.25 -15.95 -16.82
CA ALA A 72 23.37 -17.30 -16.25
C ALA A 72 24.64 -17.45 -15.39
N PHE A 73 25.76 -16.89 -15.86
CA PHE A 73 27.04 -16.91 -15.13
C PHE A 73 27.03 -15.91 -13.96
N LEU A 74 26.42 -14.73 -14.15
CA LEU A 74 26.37 -13.70 -13.12
C LEU A 74 25.32 -13.97 -12.03
N MET A 75 24.36 -14.86 -12.25
CA MET A 75 23.22 -15.10 -11.38
C MET A 75 23.64 -15.33 -9.92
N ARG A 76 24.64 -16.20 -9.73
CA ARG A 76 25.14 -16.55 -8.39
C ARG A 76 25.69 -15.32 -7.67
N THR A 77 26.57 -14.55 -8.32
CA THR A 77 27.15 -13.33 -7.76
C THR A 77 26.10 -12.27 -7.46
N LEU A 78 25.10 -12.11 -8.33
CA LEU A 78 24.02 -11.14 -8.12
C LEU A 78 23.14 -11.51 -6.93
N LEU A 79 22.86 -12.80 -6.75
CA LEU A 79 22.08 -13.33 -5.65
C LEU A 79 22.83 -13.22 -4.31
N GLU A 80 24.09 -13.66 -4.29
CA GLU A 80 24.97 -13.55 -3.11
C GLU A 80 25.13 -12.09 -2.71
N SER A 81 25.45 -11.20 -3.65
CA SER A 81 25.52 -9.75 -3.41
C SER A 81 24.25 -9.15 -2.81
N TYR A 82 23.06 -9.60 -3.25
CA TYR A 82 21.79 -9.14 -2.67
C TYR A 82 21.63 -9.63 -1.23
N ASN A 83 21.87 -10.92 -1.00
CA ASN A 83 21.66 -11.55 0.30
C ASN A 83 22.68 -11.05 1.33
N ASP A 84 23.91 -10.78 0.91
CA ASP A 84 24.97 -10.22 1.75
C ASP A 84 24.70 -8.76 2.10
N ASP A 85 24.23 -7.94 1.14
CA ASP A 85 23.76 -6.55 1.41
C ASP A 85 22.61 -6.54 2.43
N GLN A 86 21.65 -7.45 2.31
CA GLN A 86 20.55 -7.57 3.28
C GLN A 86 21.05 -7.99 4.68
N ALA A 87 21.96 -8.97 4.76
CA ALA A 87 22.53 -9.42 6.02
C ALA A 87 23.37 -8.32 6.69
N GLU A 88 24.12 -7.53 5.90
CA GLU A 88 24.90 -6.41 6.42
C GLU A 88 24.01 -5.28 6.93
N ARG A 89 22.92 -4.96 6.21
CA ARG A 89 21.92 -3.98 6.66
C ARG A 89 21.29 -4.41 7.98
N GLU A 90 20.93 -5.68 8.11
CA GLU A 90 20.38 -6.26 9.34
C GLU A 90 21.37 -6.11 10.51
N ARG A 91 22.64 -6.49 10.31
CA ARG A 91 23.70 -6.34 11.32
C ARG A 91 23.87 -4.88 11.77
N ARG A 92 23.81 -3.93 10.83
CA ARG A 92 23.96 -2.50 11.10
C ARG A 92 22.69 -1.81 11.61
N GLY A 93 21.55 -2.50 11.66
CA GLY A 93 20.25 -1.88 11.97
C GLY A 93 19.80 -0.84 10.92
N GLN A 94 20.26 -1.00 9.68
CA GLN A 94 19.85 -0.16 8.55
C GLN A 94 18.58 -0.73 7.90
N PRO A 95 17.70 0.09 7.33
CA PRO A 95 16.50 -0.40 6.66
C PRO A 95 16.83 -1.41 5.55
N PRO A 96 15.94 -2.39 5.30
CA PRO A 96 16.12 -3.35 4.22
C PRO A 96 16.17 -2.63 2.86
N ARG A 97 16.81 -3.24 1.87
CA ARG A 97 17.10 -2.59 0.57
C ARG A 97 15.88 -1.96 -0.12
N ALA A 98 14.71 -2.57 0.01
CA ALA A 98 13.44 -2.09 -0.53
C ALA A 98 12.94 -0.81 0.17
N LEU A 99 13.21 -0.68 1.48
CA LEU A 99 12.83 0.44 2.33
C LEU A 99 14.03 1.35 2.66
N ALA A 100 15.08 1.35 1.84
CA ALA A 100 16.33 2.06 2.11
C ALA A 100 16.19 3.59 2.35
N PHE A 101 15.01 4.17 2.07
CA PHE A 101 14.68 5.57 2.32
C PHE A 101 14.06 5.82 3.70
N MET A 102 13.79 4.76 4.48
CA MET A 102 13.23 4.81 5.83
C MET A 102 14.34 4.99 6.88
N PRO A 103 14.04 5.48 8.10
CA PRO A 103 15.03 5.69 9.17
C PRO A 103 15.71 4.38 9.64
N PRO A 104 16.94 4.40 10.16
CA PRO A 104 17.53 3.19 10.76
C PRO A 104 16.74 2.73 11.98
N SER A 105 16.70 1.41 12.24
CA SER A 105 16.02 0.87 13.42
C SER A 105 16.77 1.15 14.71
N ARG A 106 18.10 1.32 14.63
CA ARG A 106 18.98 1.66 15.76
C ARG A 106 19.51 3.10 15.62
N GLY A 107 19.49 3.85 16.72
CA GLY A 107 20.28 5.08 16.88
C GLY A 107 19.67 6.39 16.40
N ALA A 108 18.54 6.42 15.69
CA ALA A 108 17.87 7.66 15.29
C ALA A 108 16.60 7.90 16.14
N ALA A 109 16.59 8.97 16.93
CA ALA A 109 15.32 9.53 17.41
C ALA A 109 14.65 10.23 16.22
N LEU A 110 13.42 9.83 15.89
CA LEU A 110 12.64 10.57 14.92
C LEU A 110 12.39 11.98 15.45
N PRO A 111 12.37 13.02 14.59
CA PRO A 111 11.94 14.34 15.01
C PRO A 111 10.53 14.23 15.61
N LYS A 112 10.10 15.21 16.41
CA LYS A 112 8.74 15.21 16.98
C LYS A 112 7.64 15.32 15.91
N HIS A 113 7.94 16.00 14.81
CA HIS A 113 7.01 16.22 13.71
C HIS A 113 7.64 15.86 12.36
N PRO A 114 6.84 15.42 11.36
CA PRO A 114 7.30 15.19 10.00
C PRO A 114 7.94 16.44 9.38
N ALA A 115 9.07 16.27 8.70
CA ALA A 115 9.82 17.39 8.11
C ALA A 115 9.05 18.16 7.02
N TRP A 116 8.07 17.52 6.37
CA TRP A 116 7.28 18.12 5.30
C TRP A 116 6.07 18.92 5.79
N ILE A 117 5.76 18.93 7.10
CA ILE A 117 4.57 19.61 7.63
C ILE A 117 4.52 21.07 7.17
N ALA A 118 5.62 21.82 7.31
CA ALA A 118 5.67 23.24 6.95
C ALA A 118 5.29 23.52 5.49
N LYS A 119 5.63 22.60 4.58
CA LYS A 119 5.31 22.70 3.14
C LYS A 119 3.83 22.42 2.83
N ARG A 120 3.15 21.70 3.71
CA ARG A 120 1.82 21.13 3.47
C ARG A 120 0.74 21.74 4.37
N GLN A 121 1.06 22.76 5.16
CA GLN A 121 0.06 23.54 5.89
C GLN A 121 -0.66 24.54 4.98
N GLY A 122 -1.92 24.86 5.31
CA GLY A 122 -2.70 25.88 4.61
C GLY A 122 -4.16 25.52 4.33
N HIS A 123 -4.98 26.54 4.05
CA HIS A 123 -6.39 26.41 3.68
C HIS A 123 -6.58 25.93 2.23
N ALA A 124 -5.73 26.39 1.30
CA ALA A 124 -5.76 25.96 -0.10
C ALA A 124 -5.57 24.44 -0.24
N ARG A 125 -4.70 23.84 0.59
CA ARG A 125 -4.56 22.39 0.66
C ARG A 125 -5.85 21.71 1.10
N LEU A 126 -6.47 22.20 2.18
CA LEU A 126 -7.70 21.62 2.71
C LEU A 126 -8.81 21.62 1.66
N PHE A 127 -8.97 22.72 0.92
CA PHE A 127 -9.95 22.80 -0.17
C PHE A 127 -9.65 21.79 -1.29
N GLY A 128 -8.40 21.69 -1.72
CA GLY A 128 -8.01 20.70 -2.73
C GLY A 128 -8.21 19.26 -2.25
N ASP A 129 -7.90 18.96 -0.98
CA ASP A 129 -8.12 17.64 -0.39
C ASP A 129 -9.62 17.32 -0.32
N VAL A 130 -10.48 18.28 0.06
CA VAL A 130 -11.95 18.15 0.03
C VAL A 130 -12.45 17.84 -1.39
N LEU A 131 -11.97 18.55 -2.39
CA LEU A 131 -12.34 18.31 -3.79
C LEU A 131 -11.96 16.89 -4.23
N VAL A 132 -10.75 16.44 -3.89
CA VAL A 132 -10.30 15.09 -4.23
C VAL A 132 -11.13 14.02 -3.52
N LEU A 133 -11.46 14.20 -2.24
CA LEU A 133 -12.33 13.28 -1.51
C LEU A 133 -13.75 13.27 -2.07
N ALA A 134 -14.29 14.41 -2.47
CA ALA A 134 -15.61 14.50 -3.08
C ALA A 134 -15.65 13.79 -4.44
N LEU A 135 -14.67 14.04 -5.31
CA LEU A 135 -14.57 13.37 -6.61
C LEU A 135 -14.35 11.86 -6.47
N ALA A 136 -13.44 11.44 -5.58
CA ALA A 136 -13.19 10.04 -5.32
C ALA A 136 -14.45 9.36 -4.73
N GLY A 137 -15.12 9.99 -3.77
CA GLY A 137 -16.35 9.48 -3.17
C GLY A 137 -17.48 9.32 -4.19
N ILE A 138 -17.76 10.36 -5.00
CA ILE A 138 -18.78 10.30 -6.06
C ILE A 138 -18.45 9.20 -7.07
N ALA A 139 -17.18 9.09 -7.49
CA ALA A 139 -16.75 8.05 -8.40
C ALA A 139 -16.99 6.64 -7.84
N VAL A 140 -16.68 6.40 -6.55
CA VAL A 140 -16.97 5.12 -5.90
C VAL A 140 -18.47 4.84 -5.90
N GLY A 141 -19.28 5.81 -5.44
CA GLY A 141 -20.72 5.64 -5.34
C GLY A 141 -21.35 5.29 -6.68
N SER A 142 -21.01 6.06 -7.73
CA SER A 142 -21.57 5.86 -9.06
C SER A 142 -21.08 4.57 -9.72
N VAL A 143 -19.78 4.24 -9.60
CA VAL A 143 -19.24 2.98 -10.14
C VAL A 143 -19.86 1.78 -9.44
N SER A 144 -20.01 1.82 -8.12
CA SER A 144 -20.61 0.73 -7.34
C SER A 144 -22.09 0.52 -7.66
N THR A 145 -22.89 1.58 -7.75
CA THR A 145 -24.31 1.46 -8.13
C THR A 145 -24.48 0.96 -9.56
N ASN A 146 -23.68 1.47 -10.51
CA ASN A 146 -23.78 1.09 -11.91
C ASN A 146 -23.32 -0.36 -12.19
N THR A 147 -22.34 -0.85 -11.44
CA THR A 147 -21.87 -2.24 -11.55
C THR A 147 -22.65 -3.22 -10.67
N GLY A 148 -23.43 -2.72 -9.70
CA GLY A 148 -24.04 -3.52 -8.64
C GLY A 148 -23.03 -4.05 -7.60
N ASN A 149 -21.73 -3.72 -7.73
CA ASN A 149 -20.69 -4.14 -6.79
C ASN A 149 -20.48 -3.07 -5.70
N TYR A 150 -20.96 -3.36 -4.49
CA TYR A 150 -20.83 -2.50 -3.32
C TYR A 150 -19.56 -2.73 -2.48
N GLU A 151 -18.72 -3.71 -2.84
CA GLU A 151 -17.45 -4.01 -2.15
C GLU A 151 -16.51 -2.78 -2.06
N PRO A 152 -16.33 -1.95 -3.11
CA PRO A 152 -15.47 -0.78 -3.01
C PRO A 152 -15.97 0.25 -1.98
N ILE A 153 -17.30 0.42 -1.86
CA ILE A 153 -17.90 1.29 -0.84
C ILE A 153 -17.57 0.75 0.55
N ILE A 154 -17.82 -0.54 0.79
CA ILE A 154 -17.55 -1.18 2.09
C ILE A 154 -16.06 -1.06 2.44
N ALA A 155 -15.16 -1.33 1.50
CA ALA A 155 -13.72 -1.22 1.70
C ALA A 155 -13.29 0.19 2.10
N ILE A 156 -13.85 1.23 1.46
CA ILE A 156 -13.51 2.63 1.74
C ILE A 156 -14.09 3.11 3.06
N VAL A 157 -15.31 2.69 3.40
CA VAL A 157 -15.91 2.96 4.71
C VAL A 157 -15.05 2.31 5.81
N ALA A 158 -14.69 1.04 5.64
CA ALA A 158 -13.82 0.32 6.56
C ALA A 158 -12.45 0.98 6.68
N LEU A 159 -11.82 1.36 5.57
CA LEU A 159 -10.56 2.09 5.53
C LEU A 159 -10.62 3.42 6.29
N SER A 160 -11.70 4.18 6.08
CA SER A 160 -11.92 5.47 6.73
C SER A 160 -12.10 5.27 8.24
N ALA A 161 -12.87 4.26 8.64
CA ALA A 161 -13.03 3.88 10.04
C ALA A 161 -11.70 3.46 10.67
N ILE A 162 -10.91 2.58 10.03
CA ILE A 162 -9.58 2.16 10.51
C ILE A 162 -8.64 3.36 10.65
N THR A 163 -8.71 4.33 9.74
CA THR A 163 -7.86 5.52 9.78
C THR A 163 -8.25 6.48 10.92
N LEU A 164 -9.55 6.63 11.20
CA LEU A 164 -10.07 7.45 12.30
C LEU A 164 -9.89 6.80 13.68
N LEU A 165 -10.10 5.49 13.76
CA LEU A 165 -10.10 4.71 15.00
C LEU A 165 -8.70 4.22 15.38
N GLY A 166 -7.75 4.24 14.43
CA GLY A 166 -6.38 3.80 14.60
C GLY A 166 -5.72 4.42 15.83
N ALA A 167 -5.17 3.56 16.70
CA ALA A 167 -4.58 3.84 18.02
C ALA A 167 -5.53 4.13 19.20
N ARG A 168 -6.86 4.23 18.99
CA ARG A 168 -7.80 4.52 20.10
C ARG A 168 -8.53 3.31 20.66
N TRP A 169 -8.51 2.19 19.96
CA TRP A 169 -9.37 1.06 20.28
C TRP A 169 -8.54 -0.19 20.55
N ASP A 170 -8.18 -0.41 21.82
CA ASP A 170 -7.45 -1.59 22.28
C ASP A 170 -8.18 -2.91 21.90
N ALA A 171 -9.50 -2.85 21.72
CA ALA A 171 -10.31 -3.97 21.27
C ALA A 171 -9.96 -4.46 19.84
N LEU A 172 -9.41 -3.60 18.97
CA LEU A 172 -8.97 -3.99 17.63
C LEU A 172 -7.76 -4.95 17.69
N ALA A 173 -6.97 -4.92 18.77
CA ALA A 173 -5.80 -5.78 18.94
C ALA A 173 -6.16 -7.24 19.27
N THR A 174 -7.39 -7.50 19.76
CA THR A 174 -7.84 -8.82 20.21
C THR A 174 -8.24 -9.73 19.04
N ILE A 175 -8.75 -9.16 17.94
CA ILE A 175 -9.22 -9.93 16.79
C ILE A 175 -8.08 -10.10 15.78
N PRO A 176 -7.70 -11.33 15.37
CA PRO A 176 -6.54 -11.58 14.50
C PRO A 176 -6.58 -10.80 13.17
N VAL A 177 -7.76 -10.67 12.57
CA VAL A 177 -7.98 -9.95 11.32
C VAL A 177 -7.72 -8.45 11.51
N LEU A 178 -8.32 -7.84 12.55
CA LEU A 178 -8.19 -6.40 12.83
C LEU A 178 -6.76 -6.01 13.22
N LYS A 179 -6.02 -6.91 13.85
CA LYS A 179 -4.58 -6.74 14.13
C LYS A 179 -3.73 -6.57 12.86
N ASN A 180 -4.13 -7.14 11.72
CA ASN A 180 -3.41 -6.93 10.46
C ASN A 180 -3.69 -5.55 9.87
N PHE A 181 -4.94 -5.08 9.95
CA PHE A 181 -5.34 -3.75 9.53
C PHE A 181 -4.69 -2.65 10.37
N ASP A 182 -4.62 -2.86 11.68
CA ASP A 182 -3.93 -1.96 12.59
C ASP A 182 -2.43 -1.85 12.24
N ARG A 183 -1.75 -2.99 12.07
CA ARG A 183 -0.35 -3.02 11.61
C ARG A 183 -0.16 -2.32 10.26
N TRP A 184 -1.07 -2.55 9.32
CA TRP A 184 -1.03 -1.88 8.03
C TRP A 184 -1.17 -0.35 8.17
N SER A 185 -2.12 0.11 9.01
CA SER A 185 -2.37 1.53 9.27
C SER A 185 -1.14 2.22 9.87
N HIS A 186 -0.48 1.57 10.85
CA HIS A 186 0.79 2.04 11.42
C HIS A 186 1.89 2.16 10.37
N ARG A 187 2.02 1.17 9.47
CA ARG A 187 3.01 1.21 8.39
C ARG A 187 2.75 2.34 7.41
N LEU A 188 1.49 2.62 7.10
CA LEU A 188 1.10 3.74 6.25
C LEU A 188 1.41 5.09 6.92
N ARG A 189 1.05 5.26 8.20
CA ARG A 189 1.40 6.44 9.00
C ARG A 189 2.91 6.67 9.01
N LEU A 190 3.69 5.63 9.28
CA LEU A 190 5.15 5.70 9.30
C LEU A 190 5.75 6.03 7.92
N TYR A 191 5.19 5.48 6.84
CA TYR A 191 5.62 5.81 5.48
C TYR A 191 5.41 7.31 5.20
N TYR A 192 4.23 7.86 5.48
CA TYR A 192 3.95 9.28 5.29
C TYR A 192 4.64 10.17 6.32
N TYR A 193 5.02 9.67 7.48
CA TYR A 193 5.85 10.42 8.42
C TYR A 193 7.19 10.81 7.81
N VAL A 194 7.82 9.85 7.11
CA VAL A 194 9.14 10.01 6.53
C VAL A 194 9.08 10.63 5.13
N ASN A 195 8.00 10.39 4.39
CA ASN A 195 7.87 10.77 2.98
C ASN A 195 6.74 11.79 2.78
N ASP A 196 7.03 12.88 2.06
CA ASP A 196 6.03 13.88 1.69
C ASP A 196 4.91 13.24 0.84
N PRO A 197 3.65 13.25 1.29
CA PRO A 197 2.53 12.62 0.57
C PRO A 197 2.27 13.27 -0.79
N GLY A 198 2.63 14.54 -0.96
CA GLY A 198 2.31 15.33 -2.15
C GLY A 198 1.22 16.37 -1.90
N GLY A 199 0.80 17.02 -2.98
CA GLY A 199 -0.36 17.91 -3.00
C GLY A 199 -1.63 17.18 -3.45
N PRO A 200 -2.81 17.83 -3.37
CA PRO A 200 -4.09 17.21 -3.70
C PRO A 200 -4.13 16.59 -5.11
N LEU A 201 -3.66 17.32 -6.14
CA LEU A 201 -3.63 16.81 -7.52
C LEU A 201 -2.73 15.58 -7.68
N THR A 202 -1.59 15.54 -6.99
CA THR A 202 -0.70 14.37 -7.03
C THR A 202 -1.31 13.17 -6.31
N LEU A 203 -2.15 13.40 -5.30
CA LEU A 203 -2.87 12.35 -4.58
C LEU A 203 -4.04 11.81 -5.41
N PHE A 204 -4.75 12.66 -6.15
CA PHE A 204 -5.80 12.24 -7.06
C PHE A 204 -5.29 11.27 -8.14
N PHE A 205 -4.19 11.63 -8.82
CA PHE A 205 -3.58 10.76 -9.84
C PHE A 205 -2.65 9.69 -9.26
N LYS A 206 -2.56 9.57 -7.93
CA LYS A 206 -1.63 8.67 -7.25
C LYS A 206 -1.81 7.20 -7.61
N PRO A 207 -3.02 6.64 -7.79
CA PRO A 207 -3.16 5.24 -8.20
C PRO A 207 -2.42 4.95 -9.51
N VAL A 208 -2.56 5.85 -10.47
CA VAL A 208 -1.96 5.70 -11.80
C VAL A 208 -0.46 6.00 -11.73
N LEU A 209 -0.09 7.17 -11.20
CA LEU A 209 1.31 7.60 -11.10
C LEU A 209 2.15 6.68 -10.19
N GLY A 210 1.54 6.15 -9.13
CA GLY A 210 2.16 5.21 -8.20
C GLY A 210 2.57 3.92 -8.92
N LEU A 211 1.66 3.30 -9.65
CA LEU A 211 1.94 2.10 -10.43
C LEU A 211 2.95 2.36 -11.56
N LEU A 212 2.81 3.46 -12.28
CA LEU A 212 3.73 3.82 -13.36
C LEU A 212 5.15 4.11 -12.86
N THR A 213 5.29 4.71 -11.67
CA THR A 213 6.59 5.08 -11.11
C THR A 213 7.18 4.03 -10.16
N ALA A 214 6.39 3.04 -9.71
CA ALA A 214 6.83 1.97 -8.81
C ALA A 214 8.06 1.19 -9.29
N PRO A 215 8.24 0.89 -10.59
CA PRO A 215 9.46 0.25 -11.07
C PRO A 215 10.71 1.13 -10.81
N PHE A 216 10.58 2.45 -10.95
CA PHE A 216 11.71 3.38 -10.96
C PHE A 216 12.05 3.96 -9.58
N ARG A 217 11.03 4.18 -8.74
CA ARG A 217 11.18 4.89 -7.46
C ARG A 217 10.81 3.97 -6.31
N LYS A 218 11.79 3.67 -5.44
CA LYS A 218 11.59 2.82 -4.25
C LYS A 218 10.44 3.33 -3.35
N ARG A 219 10.33 4.65 -3.20
CA ARG A 219 9.24 5.30 -2.44
C ARG A 219 7.87 4.96 -3.03
N ALA A 220 7.68 5.23 -4.32
CA ALA A 220 6.43 4.94 -5.03
C ALA A 220 6.06 3.45 -4.98
N ARG A 221 7.06 2.55 -5.10
CA ARG A 221 6.84 1.11 -4.98
C ARG A 221 6.34 0.70 -3.61
N ALA A 222 6.96 1.21 -2.55
CA ALA A 222 6.58 0.89 -1.18
C ALA A 222 5.16 1.39 -0.88
N GLU A 223 4.82 2.60 -1.33
CA GLU A 223 3.48 3.15 -1.19
C GLU A 223 2.44 2.34 -1.95
N ALA A 224 2.68 2.05 -3.24
CA ALA A 224 1.80 1.23 -4.05
C ALA A 224 1.61 -0.15 -3.43
N TRP A 225 2.68 -0.75 -2.89
CA TRP A 225 2.61 -2.03 -2.21
C TRP A 225 1.75 -2.00 -0.94
N LEU A 226 1.81 -0.91 -0.14
CA LEU A 226 0.93 -0.75 1.02
C LEU A 226 -0.55 -0.72 0.59
N TYR A 227 -0.89 0.04 -0.45
CA TYR A 227 -2.28 0.11 -0.93
C TYR A 227 -2.75 -1.18 -1.64
N LEU A 228 -1.86 -1.87 -2.36
CA LEU A 228 -2.17 -3.19 -2.91
C LEU A 228 -2.35 -4.25 -1.81
N GLN A 229 -1.58 -4.16 -0.73
CA GLN A 229 -1.71 -5.08 0.40
C GLN A 229 -3.08 -4.97 1.08
N ILE A 230 -3.58 -3.74 1.30
CA ILE A 230 -4.91 -3.53 1.86
C ILE A 230 -6.00 -3.95 0.88
N GLY A 231 -5.84 -3.64 -0.42
CA GLY A 231 -6.74 -4.13 -1.47
C GLY A 231 -6.84 -5.64 -1.46
N LEU A 232 -5.71 -6.35 -1.39
CA LEU A 232 -5.67 -7.82 -1.32
C LEU A 232 -6.38 -8.37 -0.09
N TRP A 233 -6.26 -7.72 1.08
CA TRP A 233 -7.00 -8.13 2.27
C TRP A 233 -8.51 -8.01 2.07
N PHE A 234 -8.98 -6.89 1.51
CA PHE A 234 -10.40 -6.72 1.20
C PHE A 234 -10.88 -7.74 0.18
N THR A 235 -10.12 -7.96 -0.89
CA THR A 235 -10.44 -8.99 -1.89
C THR A 235 -10.55 -10.38 -1.25
N ILE A 236 -9.60 -10.79 -0.39
CA ILE A 236 -9.68 -12.08 0.30
C ILE A 236 -10.94 -12.17 1.19
N ILE A 237 -11.28 -11.09 1.89
CA ILE A 237 -12.46 -11.06 2.77
C ILE A 237 -13.74 -11.18 1.94
N PHE A 238 -13.89 -10.37 0.89
CA PHE A 238 -15.09 -10.37 0.06
C PHE A 238 -15.25 -11.68 -0.69
N THR A 239 -14.19 -12.16 -1.36
CA THR A 239 -14.18 -13.48 -1.98
C THR A 239 -14.55 -14.60 -1.00
N GLY A 240 -14.10 -14.50 0.25
CA GLY A 240 -14.48 -15.46 1.30
C GLY A 240 -15.96 -15.38 1.67
N MET A 241 -16.54 -14.18 1.74
CA MET A 241 -17.96 -13.96 1.97
C MET A 241 -18.81 -14.47 0.80
N ASP A 242 -18.42 -14.14 -0.43
CA ASP A 242 -19.10 -14.59 -1.65
C ASP A 242 -19.11 -16.12 -1.74
N LEU A 243 -18.01 -16.77 -1.35
CA LEU A 243 -17.94 -18.23 -1.33
C LEU A 243 -18.89 -18.83 -0.29
N VAL A 244 -19.02 -18.22 0.89
CA VAL A 244 -19.96 -18.67 1.93
C VAL A 244 -21.40 -18.51 1.46
N GLU A 245 -21.74 -17.37 0.86
CA GLU A 245 -23.06 -17.13 0.27
C GLU A 245 -23.36 -18.11 -0.88
N ALA A 246 -22.40 -18.35 -1.75
CA ALA A 246 -22.54 -19.32 -2.85
C ALA A 246 -22.75 -20.76 -2.34
N VAL A 247 -22.08 -21.16 -1.26
CA VAL A 247 -22.28 -22.48 -0.63
C VAL A 247 -23.67 -22.58 0.01
N ASP A 248 -24.17 -21.51 0.63
CA ASP A 248 -25.52 -21.47 1.20
C ASP A 248 -26.60 -21.59 0.10
N ILE A 249 -26.36 -21.00 -1.08
CA ILE A 249 -27.25 -21.05 -2.25
C ILE A 249 -27.10 -22.37 -3.06
N SER A 250 -26.05 -23.16 -2.82
CA SER A 250 -25.65 -24.33 -3.64
C SER A 250 -26.61 -25.53 -3.67
N SER A 251 -27.83 -25.40 -3.16
CA SER A 251 -28.93 -26.31 -3.50
C SER A 251 -29.39 -26.23 -4.98
N GLN A 252 -28.86 -25.29 -5.79
CA GLN A 252 -29.32 -25.04 -7.17
C GLN A 252 -28.27 -25.13 -8.30
N GLY A 253 -27.08 -25.71 -8.07
CA GLY A 253 -26.18 -26.11 -9.17
C GLY A 253 -25.52 -24.98 -9.97
N ILE A 254 -24.95 -23.98 -9.29
CA ILE A 254 -24.20 -22.89 -9.92
C ILE A 254 -22.81 -23.39 -10.36
N SER A 255 -22.50 -23.29 -11.66
CA SER A 255 -21.16 -23.52 -12.20
C SER A 255 -20.31 -22.25 -12.10
N ILE A 256 -19.27 -22.27 -11.27
CA ILE A 256 -18.29 -21.17 -11.18
C ILE A 256 -17.37 -21.24 -12.40
N HIS A 257 -17.48 -20.27 -13.30
CA HIS A 257 -16.52 -20.11 -14.41
C HIS A 257 -15.22 -19.48 -13.88
N PRO A 258 -14.06 -20.16 -13.98
CA PRO A 258 -12.81 -19.68 -13.36
C PRO A 258 -12.32 -18.32 -13.87
N LEU A 259 -12.62 -17.97 -15.13
CA LEU A 259 -12.20 -16.70 -15.73
C LEU A 259 -13.03 -15.52 -15.24
N ASP A 260 -14.33 -15.70 -15.07
CA ASP A 260 -15.23 -14.66 -14.58
C ASP A 260 -14.92 -14.34 -13.11
N PHE A 261 -14.73 -15.38 -12.30
CA PHE A 261 -14.25 -15.23 -10.92
C PHE A 261 -12.92 -14.47 -10.84
N LEU A 262 -11.96 -14.79 -11.71
CA LEU A 262 -10.69 -14.07 -11.73
C LEU A 262 -10.86 -12.60 -12.14
N ALA A 263 -11.73 -12.33 -13.12
CA ALA A 263 -12.03 -10.98 -13.56
C ALA A 263 -12.66 -10.14 -12.44
N ASP A 264 -13.60 -10.71 -11.68
CA ASP A 264 -14.25 -10.06 -10.54
C ASP A 264 -13.23 -9.74 -9.44
N VAL A 265 -12.43 -10.73 -9.04
CA VAL A 265 -11.33 -10.56 -8.06
C VAL A 265 -10.37 -9.44 -8.48
N LEU A 266 -9.99 -9.40 -9.76
CA LEU A 266 -9.10 -8.36 -10.29
C LEU A 266 -9.77 -6.99 -10.31
N LEU A 267 -11.04 -6.90 -10.72
CA LEU A 267 -11.80 -5.67 -10.77
C LEU A 267 -11.98 -5.08 -9.38
N THR A 268 -12.31 -5.90 -8.39
CA THR A 268 -12.40 -5.50 -6.98
C THR A 268 -11.06 -4.98 -6.47
N LEU A 269 -9.97 -5.73 -6.70
CA LEU A 269 -8.63 -5.32 -6.28
C LEU A 269 -8.22 -3.98 -6.90
N ILE A 270 -8.44 -3.79 -8.20
CA ILE A 270 -8.11 -2.55 -8.91
C ILE A 270 -8.97 -1.39 -8.43
N SER A 271 -10.27 -1.61 -8.25
CA SER A 271 -11.22 -0.58 -7.80
C SER A 271 -10.91 -0.13 -6.38
N VAL A 272 -10.70 -1.08 -5.47
CA VAL A 272 -10.29 -0.79 -4.09
C VAL A 272 -8.96 -0.04 -4.09
N TYR A 273 -7.94 -0.50 -4.83
CA TYR A 273 -6.66 0.20 -4.92
C TYR A 273 -6.80 1.63 -5.45
N ALA A 274 -7.54 1.82 -6.54
CA ALA A 274 -7.69 3.10 -7.21
C ALA A 274 -8.37 4.15 -6.33
N LEU A 275 -9.35 3.72 -5.53
CA LEU A 275 -10.18 4.64 -4.76
C LEU A 275 -9.70 4.78 -3.31
N ALA A 276 -9.14 3.71 -2.73
CA ALA A 276 -8.54 3.74 -1.39
C ALA A 276 -7.26 4.59 -1.33
N THR A 277 -6.47 4.61 -2.40
CA THR A 277 -5.20 5.34 -2.42
C THR A 277 -5.37 6.84 -2.15
N PRO A 278 -6.16 7.62 -2.92
CA PRO A 278 -6.33 9.05 -2.66
C PRO A 278 -6.98 9.31 -1.30
N ILE A 279 -8.02 8.55 -0.94
CA ILE A 279 -8.77 8.75 0.32
C ILE A 279 -7.88 8.46 1.52
N GLY A 280 -7.26 7.27 1.57
CA GLY A 280 -6.39 6.87 2.66
C GLY A 280 -5.16 7.78 2.78
N ALA A 281 -4.61 8.27 1.67
CA ALA A 281 -3.47 9.19 1.69
C ALA A 281 -3.84 10.54 2.31
N ILE A 282 -4.99 11.10 1.93
CA ILE A 282 -5.49 12.37 2.45
C ILE A 282 -5.80 12.25 3.93
N LEU A 283 -6.61 11.25 4.34
CA LEU A 283 -6.97 11.05 5.73
C LEU A 283 -5.74 10.86 6.61
N THR A 284 -4.80 10.00 6.21
CA THR A 284 -3.55 9.78 6.96
C THR A 284 -2.71 11.05 7.03
N THR A 285 -2.68 11.85 5.97
CA THR A 285 -1.95 13.13 5.99
C THR A 285 -2.55 14.10 7.01
N HIS A 286 -3.89 14.19 7.10
CA HIS A 286 -4.54 15.09 8.07
C HIS A 286 -4.40 14.60 9.51
N VAL A 287 -4.35 13.29 9.74
CA VAL A 287 -3.96 12.70 11.02
C VAL A 287 -2.55 13.15 11.42
N LEU A 288 -1.59 13.08 10.49
CA LEU A 288 -0.19 13.50 10.74
C LEU A 288 0.02 15.01 10.84
N LEU A 289 -0.88 15.82 10.26
CA LEU A 289 -0.85 17.28 10.40
C LEU A 289 -1.33 17.77 11.77
N GLU A 290 -1.73 16.86 12.67
CA GLU A 290 -2.24 17.17 14.03
C GLU A 290 -3.36 18.23 14.00
N ARG A 291 -4.14 18.29 12.91
CA ARG A 291 -5.35 19.12 12.90
C ARG A 291 -6.29 18.54 13.94
N ARG A 292 -7.05 19.41 14.62
CA ARG A 292 -8.09 19.01 15.59
C ARG A 292 -8.85 17.80 15.04
N ASP A 293 -9.10 16.77 15.85
CA ASP A 293 -9.81 15.55 15.46
C ASP A 293 -11.01 15.85 14.55
N LEU A 294 -11.74 16.94 14.85
CA LEU A 294 -12.83 17.49 14.06
C LEU A 294 -12.56 17.58 12.54
N THR A 295 -11.36 17.98 12.09
CA THR A 295 -11.06 18.07 10.65
C THR A 295 -11.06 16.71 9.98
N VAL A 296 -10.42 15.70 10.61
CA VAL A 296 -10.38 14.33 10.06
C VAL A 296 -11.79 13.73 10.03
N TRP A 297 -12.59 13.98 11.07
CA TRP A 297 -14.00 13.60 11.12
C TRP A 297 -14.81 14.26 10.01
N VAL A 298 -14.70 15.58 9.83
CA VAL A 298 -15.41 16.32 8.77
C VAL A 298 -15.01 15.83 7.38
N LEU A 299 -13.72 15.60 7.12
CA LEU A 299 -13.25 15.04 5.83
C LEU A 299 -13.81 13.64 5.58
N THR A 300 -13.93 12.82 6.63
CA THR A 300 -14.55 11.50 6.50
C THR A 300 -16.04 11.63 6.21
N CYS A 301 -16.78 12.49 6.93
CA CYS A 301 -18.19 12.75 6.66
C CYS A 301 -18.41 13.26 5.23
N ILE A 302 -17.55 14.14 4.73
CA ILE A 302 -17.58 14.62 3.34
C ILE A 302 -17.39 13.45 2.36
N THR A 303 -16.42 12.57 2.64
CA THR A 303 -16.17 11.38 1.81
C THR A 303 -17.41 10.47 1.76
N LEU A 304 -18.04 10.20 2.92
CA LEU A 304 -19.25 9.39 3.01
C LEU A 304 -20.45 10.04 2.32
N ALA A 305 -20.63 11.36 2.48
CA ALA A 305 -21.68 12.10 1.80
C ALA A 305 -21.48 12.11 0.28
N ALA A 306 -20.23 12.20 -0.18
CA ALA A 306 -19.90 12.11 -1.60
C ALA A 306 -20.16 10.71 -2.18
N ILE A 307 -19.86 9.64 -1.43
CA ILE A 307 -20.23 8.27 -1.80
C ILE A 307 -21.74 8.13 -1.94
N TYR A 308 -22.50 8.62 -0.95
CA TYR A 308 -23.96 8.60 -1.00
C TYR A 308 -24.49 9.37 -2.21
N LEU A 309 -23.97 10.57 -2.47
CA LEU A 309 -24.35 11.37 -3.64
C LEU A 309 -24.04 10.62 -4.94
N GLY A 310 -22.85 10.04 -5.06
CA GLY A 310 -22.48 9.24 -6.23
C GLY A 310 -23.38 8.02 -6.43
N SER A 311 -23.83 7.39 -5.35
CA SER A 311 -24.74 6.23 -5.43
C SER A 311 -26.15 6.58 -5.91
N ALA A 312 -26.52 7.87 -5.85
CA ALA A 312 -27.80 8.40 -6.29
C ALA A 312 -27.79 8.96 -7.73
N ILE A 313 -26.62 8.97 -8.40
CA ILE A 313 -26.41 9.42 -9.78
C ILE A 313 -26.27 8.21 -10.69
#